data_AF-A0A228Q382-F1
#
_entry.id   AF-A0A228Q382-F1
#
_cell.length_a   1.000
_cell.length_b   1.000
_cell.length_c   1.000
_cell.angle_alpha   90.00
_cell.angle_beta   90.00
_cell.angle_gamma   90.00
#
_symmetry.space_group_name_H-M   'P 1'
#
loop_
_entity.id
_entity.type
_entity.pdbx_description
1 polymer ?
#
loop_
_entity_poly.entity_id
_entity_poly.type
_entity_poly.pdbx_seq_one_letter_code
_entity_poly.pdbx_strand_id
1 'polypeptide(L)' 'MKTAYDLLLDAPDEQVTRCRLAWKAVAAGDWQDAAHFLRNAADEAGATSWAADARALAEAYAAKIGAA' A
#
# COMPACT_ATOMS: atom_id res chain seq x y z
N MET A 1 11.01 4.80 5.21
CA MET A 1 9.92 4.21 4.40
C MET A 1 8.61 4.50 5.10
N LYS A 2 7.61 5.06 4.40
CA LYS A 2 6.29 5.36 4.99
C LYS A 2 5.60 4.07 5.43
N THR A 3 4.80 4.13 6.49
CA THR A 3 3.88 3.04 6.85
C THR A 3 2.59 3.12 6.02
N ALA A 4 1.76 2.06 6.06
CA ALA A 4 0.45 2.09 5.42
C ALA A 4 -0.48 3.17 6.02
N TYR A 5 -0.28 3.52 7.29
CA TYR A 5 -1.01 4.61 7.94
C TYR A 5 -0.56 5.98 7.43
N ASP A 6 0.75 6.20 7.30
CA ASP A 6 1.29 7.46 6.75
C ASP A 6 0.82 7.69 5.30
N LEU A 7 0.82 6.63 4.48
CA LEU A 7 0.28 6.71 3.11
C LEU A 7 -1.21 7.03 3.07
N LEU A 8 -1.98 6.54 4.04
CA LEU A 8 -3.41 6.82 4.13
C LEU A 8 -3.68 8.30 4.47
N LEU A 9 -2.86 8.92 5.31
CA LEU A 9 -3.00 10.33 5.67
C LEU A 9 -2.76 11.27 4.48
N ASP A 10 -1.84 10.88 3.59
CA ASP A 10 -1.48 11.64 2.38
C ASP A 10 -2.17 11.14 1.10
N ALA A 11 -3.14 10.22 1.22
CA ALA A 11 -3.75 9.57 0.05
C ALA A 11 -4.57 10.55 -0.80
N PRO A 12 -4.44 10.51 -2.14
CA PRO A 12 -5.43 11.13 -3.03
C PRO A 12 -6.82 10.59 -2.73
N ASP A 13 -7.85 11.43 -2.87
CA ASP A 13 -9.25 11.09 -2.52
C ASP A 13 -9.72 9.79 -3.20
N GLU A 14 -9.34 9.59 -4.46
CA GLU A 14 -9.66 8.40 -5.25
C GLU A 14 -9.02 7.12 -4.70
N GLN A 15 -7.95 7.24 -3.91
CA GLN A 15 -7.16 6.11 -3.39
C GLN A 15 -7.33 5.86 -1.89
N VAL A 16 -8.04 6.74 -1.16
CA VAL A 16 -8.33 6.58 0.27
C VAL A 16 -8.91 5.21 0.59
N THR A 17 -9.86 4.72 -0.22
CA THR A 17 -10.50 3.40 0.00
C THR A 17 -9.50 2.26 -0.12
N ARG A 18 -8.63 2.25 -1.14
CA ARG A 18 -7.61 1.19 -1.31
C ARG A 18 -6.55 1.25 -0.22
N CYS A 19 -6.14 2.44 0.21
CA CYS A 19 -5.20 2.58 1.33
C CYS A 19 -5.79 2.13 2.67
N ARG A 20 -7.10 2.35 2.90
CA ARG A 20 -7.77 1.79 4.09
C ARG A 20 -7.80 0.26 4.05
N LEU A 21 -8.04 -0.35 2.89
CA LEU A 21 -7.99 -1.80 2.73
C LEU A 21 -6.59 -2.35 2.99
N ALA A 22 -5.56 -1.71 2.43
CA ALA A 22 -4.17 -2.07 2.70
C ALA A 22 -3.82 -1.99 4.20
N TRP A 23 -4.22 -0.90 4.87
CA TRP A 23 -3.98 -0.72 6.30
C TRP A 23 -4.67 -1.81 7.15
N LYS A 24 -5.91 -2.19 6.80
CA LYS A 24 -6.62 -3.28 7.47
C LYS A 24 -5.94 -4.64 7.25
N ALA A 25 -5.51 -4.93 6.03
CA ALA A 25 -4.79 -6.17 5.71
C ALA A 25 -3.46 -6.26 6.48
N VAL A 26 -2.73 -5.15 6.61
CA VAL A 26 -1.52 -5.07 7.47
C VAL A 26 -1.85 -5.42 8.92
N ALA A 27 -2.94 -4.89 9.46
CA ALA A 27 -3.36 -5.18 10.84
C ALA A 27 -3.76 -6.65 11.04
N ALA A 28 -4.25 -7.32 10.00
CA ALA A 28 -4.57 -8.75 10.01
C ALA A 28 -3.36 -9.66 9.76
N GLY A 29 -2.22 -9.11 9.32
CA GLY A 29 -1.06 -9.90 8.88
C GLY A 29 -1.19 -10.45 7.45
N ASP A 30 -2.20 -10.02 6.70
CA ASP A 30 -2.45 -10.43 5.31
C ASP A 30 -1.55 -9.65 4.35
N TRP A 31 -0.24 -9.97 4.35
CA TRP A 31 0.78 -9.24 3.60
C TRP A 31 0.55 -9.25 2.07
N GLN A 32 -0.05 -10.33 1.54
CA GLN A 32 -0.39 -10.45 0.13
C GLN A 32 -1.44 -9.42 -0.29
N ASP A 33 -2.54 -9.33 0.45
CA ASP A 33 -3.62 -8.39 0.15
C ASP A 33 -3.16 -6.95 0.36
N ALA A 34 -2.39 -6.69 1.42
CA ALA A 34 -1.80 -5.38 1.66
C ALA A 34 -0.92 -4.92 0.48
N ALA A 35 -0.05 -5.80 -0.04
CA ALA A 35 0.78 -5.51 -1.20
C ALA A 35 -0.07 -5.29 -2.47
N HIS A 36 -1.11 -6.10 -2.66
CA HIS A 36 -1.99 -5.99 -3.82
C HIS A 36 -2.74 -4.65 -3.85
N PHE A 37 -3.35 -4.25 -2.74
CA PHE A 37 -4.09 -2.99 -2.67
C PHE A 37 -3.20 -1.76 -2.90
N LEU A 38 -1.99 -1.75 -2.32
CA LEU A 38 -1.04 -0.65 -2.50
C LEU A 38 -0.51 -0.56 -3.94
N ARG A 39 -0.24 -1.71 -4.59
CA ARG A 39 0.20 -1.73 -5.99
C ARG A 39 -0.88 -1.18 -6.92
N ASN A 40 -2.12 -1.61 -6.76
CA ASN A 40 -3.23 -1.11 -7.57
C ASN A 40 -3.46 0.39 -7.35
N ALA A 41 -3.38 0.85 -6.09
CA ALA A 41 -3.54 2.26 -5.78
C ALA A 41 -2.43 3.12 -6.40
N ALA A 42 -1.19 2.62 -6.40
CA ALA A 42 -0.06 3.27 -7.07
C ALA A 42 -0.23 3.30 -8.60
N ASP A 43 -0.68 2.19 -9.20
CA ASP A 43 -0.91 2.09 -10.65
C ASP A 43 -1.99 3.08 -11.11
N GLU A 44 -3.08 3.22 -10.34
CA GLU A 44 -4.17 4.14 -10.66
C GLU A 44 -3.81 5.61 -10.41
N ALA A 45 -3.02 5.91 -9.37
CA ALA A 45 -2.56 7.26 -9.08
C ALA A 45 -1.53 7.80 -10.10
N GLY A 46 -0.92 6.92 -10.90
CA GLY A 46 0.03 7.30 -11.94
C GLY A 46 1.38 7.81 -11.39
N ALA A 47 2.04 8.70 -12.14
CA ALA A 47 3.40 9.15 -11.85
C ALA A 47 3.46 10.25 -10.76
N THR A 48 3.01 9.92 -9.54
CA THR A 48 3.10 10.82 -8.37
C THR A 48 4.14 10.31 -7.35
N SER A 49 4.64 11.21 -6.50
CA SER A 49 5.53 10.82 -5.39
C SER A 49 4.83 9.87 -4.42
N TRP A 50 3.54 10.10 -4.16
CA TRP A 50 2.72 9.21 -3.34
C TRP A 50 2.62 7.80 -3.93
N ALA A 51 2.42 7.68 -5.25
CA ALA A 51 2.36 6.39 -5.92
C ALA A 51 3.70 5.64 -5.84
N ALA A 52 4.84 6.36 -5.92
CA ALA A 52 6.15 5.75 -5.74
C ALA A 52 6.34 5.19 -4.32
N ASP A 53 5.93 5.94 -3.29
CA ASP A 53 5.95 5.49 -1.90
C ASP A 53 5.04 4.26 -1.69
N ALA A 54 3.84 4.28 -2.26
CA ALA A 54 2.90 3.16 -2.21
C ALA A 54 3.45 1.90 -2.89
N ARG A 55 4.13 2.05 -4.04
CA ARG A 55 4.77 0.94 -4.75
C ARG A 55 5.92 0.34 -3.96
N ALA A 56 6.78 1.18 -3.37
CA ALA A 56 7.89 0.73 -2.53
C ALA A 56 7.38 -0.04 -1.29
N LEU A 57 6.31 0.44 -0.66
CA LEU A 57 5.70 -0.26 0.47
C LEU A 57 5.04 -1.58 0.03
N ALA A 58 4.40 -1.62 -1.14
CA ALA A 58 3.84 -2.85 -1.70
C ALA A 58 4.92 -3.92 -1.94
N GLU A 59 6.09 -3.52 -2.46
CA GLU A 59 7.24 -4.42 -2.65
C GLU A 59 7.77 -4.94 -1.32
N ALA A 60 7.89 -4.08 -0.30
CA ALA A 60 8.31 -4.49 1.03
C ALA A 60 7.34 -5.48 1.70
N TYR A 61 6.02 -5.32 1.50
CA TYR A 61 5.04 -6.29 1.98
C TYR A 61 5.06 -7.59 1.18
N ALA A 62 5.27 -7.53 -0.14
CA ALA A 62 5.43 -8.72 -0.95
C ALA A 62 6.64 -9.56 -0.52
N ALA A 63 7.75 -8.92 -0.13
CA ALA A 63 8.93 -9.60 0.39
C ALA A 63 8.68 -10.38 1.69
N LYS A 64 7.68 -9.97 2.50
CA LYS A 64 7.31 -10.69 3.72
C LYS A 64 6.60 -12.02 3.46
N ILE A 65 5.98 -12.18 2.28
CA ILE A 65 5.25 -13.40 1.91
C ILE A 65 6.21 -14.59 1.77
N GLY A 66 7.41 -14.35 1.23
CA GLY A 66 8.44 -15.39 1.03
C GLY A 66 9.37 -15.62 2.21
N ALA A 67 9.20 -14.87 3.30
CA ALA A 67 10.02 -14.96 4.52
C ALA A 67 9.30 -15.72 5.66
N ALA A 68 8.12 -16.27 5.40
CA ALA A 68 7.28 -17.01 6.34
C ALA A 68 7.46 -18.53 6.20
#